data_AF-K0Z8G5-F1
#
_entry.id   AF-K0Z8G5-F1
#
_cell.length_a   1.000
_cell.length_b   1.000
_cell.length_c   1.000
_cell.angle_alpha   90.00
_cell.angle_beta   90.00
_cell.angle_gamma   90.00
#
_symmetry.space_group_name_H-M   'P 1'
#
loop_
_entity.id
_entity.type
_entity.pdbx_description
1 polymer ?
#
loop_
_entity_poly.entity_id
_entity_poly.type
_entity_poly.pdbx_seq_one_letter_code
_entity_poly.pdbx_strand_id
1 'polypeptide(L)'
;MGFAAPEQYGFAPADVRSDVYSVSQMLGYLLTGVSPEPGSKAFSQAIGDSQVVPADIAEIIKKGTVFEPGNRYQSIVDFSRALAVTCENLGNPGALDSRSRQDASEPSDSRFQADDSGSQPRSDESLKREALESAAAHVAAQDQATLRESRVHAALKIGLLSVAVVAALAASHIKCQHVRSSCGRLRG
;
A
#
# COMPACT_ATOMS: atom_id res chain seq x y z
N MET A 1 9.73 7.68 -9.30
CA MET A 1 9.73 6.50 -8.41
C MET A 1 9.71 7.00 -6.97
N GLY A 2 8.58 7.00 -6.27
CA GLY A 2 8.48 7.56 -4.90
C GLY A 2 8.78 6.57 -3.77
N PHE A 3 9.52 5.49 -4.07
CA PHE A 3 10.00 4.52 -3.08
C PHE A 3 11.32 4.94 -2.41
N ALA A 4 12.11 5.78 -3.08
CA ALA A 4 13.34 6.31 -2.51
C ALA A 4 13.00 7.40 -1.49
N ALA A 5 13.77 7.46 -0.41
CA ALA A 5 13.61 8.46 0.62
C ALA A 5 13.94 9.86 0.07
N PRO A 6 13.24 10.92 0.51
CA PRO A 6 13.41 12.27 -0.03
C PRO A 6 14.86 12.78 -0.01
N GLU A 7 15.60 12.44 1.04
CA GLU A 7 17.00 12.81 1.19
C GLU A 7 17.91 12.21 0.12
N GLN A 8 17.52 11.11 -0.54
CA GLN A 8 18.28 10.49 -1.62
C GLN A 8 18.22 11.29 -2.92
N TYR A 9 17.31 12.27 -3.02
CA TYR A 9 17.27 13.23 -4.13
C TYR A 9 18.11 14.49 -3.85
N GLY A 10 18.56 14.70 -2.61
CA GLY A 10 19.54 15.71 -2.23
C GLY A 10 20.89 15.05 -1.97
N PHE A 11 21.98 15.82 -1.90
CA PHE A 11 23.32 15.28 -1.66
C PHE A 11 23.54 14.70 -0.24
N ALA A 12 22.47 14.38 0.49
CA ALA A 12 22.53 13.80 1.81
C ALA A 12 22.84 12.28 1.71
N PRO A 13 23.76 11.75 2.53
CA PRO A 13 24.02 10.31 2.54
C PRO A 13 22.77 9.52 2.97
N ALA A 14 22.43 8.49 2.20
CA ALA A 14 21.45 7.50 2.63
C ALA A 14 21.98 6.74 3.84
N ASP A 15 21.11 6.52 4.83
CA ASP A 15 21.41 5.68 6.00
C ASP A 15 20.28 4.68 6.23
N VAL A 16 20.35 3.95 7.35
CA VAL A 16 19.36 2.92 7.73
C VAL A 16 17.91 3.44 7.75
N ARG A 17 17.69 4.75 7.89
CA ARG A 17 16.37 5.39 7.92
C ARG A 17 15.82 5.63 6.51
N SER A 18 16.68 5.65 5.50
CA SER A 18 16.26 5.63 4.09
C SER A 18 15.67 4.25 3.74
N ASP A 19 16.26 3.16 4.25
CA ASP A 19 15.69 1.81 4.09
C ASP A 19 14.32 1.67 4.78
N VAL A 20 14.16 2.24 5.99
CA VAL A 20 12.87 2.28 6.70
C VAL A 20 11.81 2.98 5.84
N TYR A 21 12.15 4.09 5.20
CA TYR A 21 11.22 4.79 4.31
C TYR A 21 10.80 3.89 3.15
N SER A 22 11.75 3.28 2.43
CA SER A 22 11.47 2.43 1.28
C SER A 22 10.65 1.19 1.64
N VAL A 23 10.94 0.53 2.75
CA VAL A 23 10.16 -0.62 3.24
C VAL A 23 8.74 -0.20 3.64
N SER A 24 8.58 0.98 4.24
CA SER A 24 7.26 1.49 4.61
C SER A 24 6.39 1.81 3.38
N GLN A 25 6.98 2.45 2.36
CA GLN A 25 6.33 2.67 1.06
C GLN A 25 5.97 1.34 0.38
N MET A 26 6.87 0.36 0.43
CA MET A 26 6.64 -0.97 -0.10
C MET A 26 5.46 -1.64 0.60
N LEU A 27 5.43 -1.66 1.94
CA LEU A 27 4.31 -2.21 2.69
C LEU A 27 2.98 -1.53 2.31
N GLY A 28 2.97 -0.21 2.20
CA GLY A 28 1.79 0.52 1.76
C GLY A 28 1.33 0.11 0.35
N TYR A 29 2.26 -0.07 -0.58
CA TYR A 29 1.95 -0.59 -1.92
C TYR A 29 1.41 -2.02 -1.87
N LEU A 30 1.98 -2.88 -1.03
CA LEU A 30 1.54 -4.26 -0.88
C LEU A 30 0.12 -4.39 -0.36
N LEU A 31 -0.31 -3.47 0.51
CA LEU A 31 -1.64 -3.48 1.09
C LEU A 31 -2.70 -2.83 0.18
N THR A 32 -2.29 -1.83 -0.61
CA THR A 32 -3.24 -1.00 -1.38
C THR A 32 -3.23 -1.27 -2.89
N GLY A 33 -2.15 -1.86 -3.42
CA GLY A 33 -1.90 -1.95 -4.86
C GLY A 33 -1.57 -0.61 -5.54
N VAL A 34 -1.56 0.51 -4.80
CA VAL A 34 -1.36 1.86 -5.34
C VAL A 34 0.10 2.24 -5.24
N SER A 35 0.71 2.67 -6.34
CA SER A 35 2.13 3.09 -6.35
C SER A 35 2.31 4.45 -5.67
N PRO A 36 3.36 4.65 -4.84
CA PRO A 36 3.72 5.95 -4.29
C PRO A 36 4.32 6.84 -5.40
N GLU A 37 3.45 7.50 -6.14
CA GLU A 37 3.84 8.46 -7.18
C GLU A 37 4.05 9.86 -6.58
N PRO A 38 5.22 10.50 -6.81
CA PRO A 38 5.44 11.87 -6.37
C PRO A 38 4.38 12.82 -6.94
N GLY A 39 3.77 13.63 -6.07
CA GLY A 39 2.74 14.59 -6.45
C GLY A 39 1.31 14.01 -6.54
N SER A 40 1.14 12.69 -6.42
CA SER A 40 -0.18 12.06 -6.36
C SER A 40 -0.64 11.87 -4.91
N LYS A 41 -1.93 12.14 -4.64
CA LYS A 41 -2.56 11.86 -3.35
C LYS A 41 -3.15 10.44 -3.25
N ALA A 42 -3.23 9.71 -4.38
CA ALA A 42 -3.90 8.41 -4.45
C ALA A 42 -3.31 7.41 -3.43
N PHE A 43 -1.98 7.39 -3.31
CA PHE A 43 -1.30 6.53 -2.34
C PHE A 43 -1.68 6.88 -0.90
N SER A 44 -1.55 8.16 -0.51
CA SER A 44 -1.90 8.61 0.85
C SER A 44 -3.38 8.41 1.18
N GLN A 45 -4.27 8.52 0.20
CA GLN A 45 -5.70 8.27 0.36
C GLN A 45 -5.97 6.78 0.59
N ALA A 46 -5.35 5.90 -0.20
CA ALA A 46 -5.50 4.45 -0.04
C ALA A 46 -4.95 3.95 1.31
N ILE A 47 -3.85 4.53 1.82
CA ILE A 47 -3.34 4.24 3.16
C ILE A 47 -4.28 4.74 4.26
N GLY A 48 -5.01 5.84 4.02
CA GLY A 48 -5.97 6.40 4.96
C GLY A 48 -7.32 5.67 4.99
N ASP A 49 -7.58 4.78 4.04
CA ASP A 49 -8.83 4.03 3.98
C ASP A 49 -8.80 2.84 4.95
N SER A 50 -9.53 2.98 6.06
CA SER A 50 -9.66 1.94 7.09
C SER A 50 -10.23 0.60 6.60
N GLN A 51 -10.94 0.59 5.45
CA GLN A 51 -11.44 -0.64 4.85
C GLN A 51 -10.36 -1.41 4.08
N VAL A 52 -9.28 -0.73 3.68
CA VAL A 52 -8.14 -1.30 2.97
C VAL A 52 -6.99 -1.57 3.93
N VAL A 53 -6.68 -0.61 4.80
CA VAL A 53 -5.55 -0.66 5.74
C VAL A 53 -6.05 -0.37 7.16
N PRO A 54 -5.88 -1.31 8.13
CA PRO A 54 -6.19 -1.03 9.53
C PRO A 54 -5.49 0.23 10.03
N ALA A 55 -6.20 1.07 10.79
CA ALA A 55 -5.72 2.39 11.21
C ALA A 55 -4.34 2.34 11.90
N ASP A 56 -4.11 1.35 12.76
CA ASP A 56 -2.83 1.19 13.46
C ASP A 56 -1.67 0.86 12.51
N ILE A 57 -1.92 0.09 11.45
CA ILE A 57 -0.93 -0.21 10.41
C ILE A 57 -0.68 1.04 9.55
N ALA A 58 -1.74 1.80 9.24
CA ALA A 58 -1.61 3.06 8.52
C ALA A 58 -0.72 4.07 9.28
N GLU A 59 -0.87 4.17 10.61
CA GLU A 59 -0.01 5.02 11.46
C GLU A 59 1.45 4.57 11.45
N ILE A 60 1.72 3.26 11.46
CA ILE A 60 3.09 2.74 11.33
C ILE A 60 3.69 3.12 9.98
N ILE A 61 2.94 2.97 8.89
CA ILE A 61 3.39 3.35 7.54
C ILE A 61 3.67 4.86 7.50
N LYS A 62 2.74 5.70 7.98
CA LYS A 62 2.91 7.16 8.03
C LYS A 62 4.16 7.56 8.82
N LYS A 63 4.41 6.94 9.97
CA LYS A 63 5.63 7.21 10.77
C LYS A 63 6.90 6.79 10.03
N GLY A 64 6.88 5.66 9.33
CA GLY A 64 8.01 5.20 8.53
C GLY A 64 8.31 6.08 7.31
N THR A 65 7.31 6.80 6.79
CA THR A 65 7.40 7.63 5.58
C THR A 65 7.44 9.14 5.85
N VAL A 66 7.65 9.56 7.11
CA VAL A 66 7.83 10.97 7.46
C VAL A 66 9.02 11.56 6.68
N PHE A 67 8.88 12.79 6.20
CA PHE A 67 9.93 13.48 5.44
C PHE A 67 11.25 13.56 6.21
N GLU A 68 11.22 14.02 7.47
CA GLU A 68 12.39 14.13 8.33
C GLU A 68 12.90 12.76 8.83
N PRO A 69 14.15 12.33 8.51
CA PRO A 69 14.69 11.03 8.92
C PRO A 69 14.70 10.83 10.44
N GLY A 70 14.94 11.89 11.23
CA GLY A 70 14.95 11.85 12.69
C GLY A 70 13.60 11.48 13.33
N ASN A 71 12.49 11.66 12.60
CA ASN A 71 11.14 11.37 13.08
C ASN A 71 10.63 9.99 12.65
N ARG A 72 11.40 9.26 11.82
CA ARG A 72 11.11 7.88 11.41
C ARG A 72 11.50 6.89 12.50
N TYR A 73 11.22 5.61 12.26
CA TYR A 73 11.89 4.54 13.00
C TYR A 73 13.40 4.60 12.75
N GLN A 74 14.18 4.52 13.82
CA GLN A 74 15.64 4.65 13.72
C GLN A 74 16.32 3.34 13.27
N SER A 75 15.57 2.24 13.23
CA SER A 75 16.03 0.96 12.71
C SER A 75 14.87 0.15 12.12
N ILE A 76 15.20 -0.80 11.24
CA ILE A 76 14.24 -1.78 10.74
C ILE A 76 13.69 -2.70 11.84
N VAL A 77 14.47 -2.90 12.91
CA VAL A 77 14.06 -3.67 14.09
C VAL A 77 12.94 -2.95 14.83
N ASP A 78 13.01 -1.63 14.97
CA ASP A 78 11.95 -0.86 15.64
C ASP A 78 10.67 -0.80 14.79
N PHE A 79 10.82 -0.67 13.47
CA PHE A 79 9.70 -0.75 12.53
C PHE A 79 9.00 -2.12 12.59
N SER A 80 9.76 -3.21 12.51
CA SER A 80 9.22 -4.58 12.57
C SER A 80 8.59 -4.90 13.93
N ARG A 81 9.17 -4.43 15.04
CA ARG A 81 8.57 -4.57 16.37
C ARG A 81 7.22 -3.86 16.45
N ALA A 82 7.12 -2.63 15.93
CA ALA A 82 5.85 -1.90 15.90
C ALA A 82 4.79 -2.66 15.11
N LEU A 83 5.14 -3.19 13.92
CA LEU A 83 4.23 -4.02 13.13
C LEU A 83 3.78 -5.28 13.89
N ALA A 84 4.73 -6.00 14.51
CA ALA A 84 4.42 -7.24 15.24
C ALA A 84 3.42 -7.00 16.37
N VAL A 85 3.66 -5.98 17.21
CA VAL A 85 2.76 -5.60 18.32
C VAL A 85 1.36 -5.24 17.79
N THR A 86 1.27 -4.48 16.71
CA THR A 86 -0.02 -4.13 16.11
C THR A 86 -0.75 -5.35 15.57
N CYS A 87 -0.05 -6.27 14.88
CA CYS A 87 -0.64 -7.50 14.37
C CYS A 87 -1.16 -8.41 15.50
N GLU A 88 -0.47 -8.48 16.63
CA GLU A 88 -0.91 -9.21 17.82
C GLU A 88 -2.19 -8.60 18.41
N ASN A 89 -2.27 -7.27 18.47
CA ASN A 89 -3.43 -6.55 19.00
C ASN A 89 -4.67 -6.65 18.08
N LEU A 90 -4.48 -6.68 16.76
CA LEU A 90 -5.57 -6.92 15.81
C LEU A 90 -6.21 -8.32 16.00
N GLY A 91 -5.44 -9.29 16.51
CA GLY A 91 -5.95 -10.61 16.88
C GLY A 91 -6.71 -10.66 18.21
N ASN A 92 -6.68 -9.59 19.02
CA ASN A 92 -7.33 -9.53 20.33
C ASN A 92 -8.25 -8.29 20.45
N PRO A 93 -9.47 -8.35 19.88
CA PRO A 93 -10.36 -7.19 19.70
C PRO A 93 -10.88 -6.56 21.01
N GLY A 94 -10.61 -7.14 22.18
CA GLY A 94 -11.10 -6.67 23.48
C GLY A 94 -10.46 -5.38 24.02
N ALA A 95 -9.47 -4.80 23.34
CA ALA A 95 -8.69 -3.67 23.87
C ALA A 95 -9.02 -2.28 23.28
N LEU A 96 -9.83 -2.17 22.22
CA LEU A 96 -9.92 -0.95 21.40
C LEU A 96 -11.21 -0.11 21.60
N ASP A 97 -12.11 -0.49 22.50
CA ASP A 97 -13.48 0.02 22.51
C ASP A 97 -13.70 1.36 23.25
N SER A 98 -12.74 2.30 23.22
CA SER A 98 -12.87 3.53 24.03
C SER A 98 -12.53 4.86 23.36
N ARG A 99 -12.41 4.95 22.02
CA ARG A 99 -11.94 6.23 21.40
C ARG A 99 -12.63 6.80 20.15
N SER A 100 -13.79 6.32 19.70
CA SER A 100 -14.53 7.08 18.65
C SER A 100 -16.02 6.76 18.61
N ARG A 101 -16.77 7.41 19.51
CA ARG A 101 -18.21 7.66 19.35
C ARG A 101 -18.48 9.10 19.79
N GLN A 102 -18.47 9.99 18.81
CA GLN A 102 -18.99 11.36 18.78
C GLN A 102 -18.58 11.85 17.37
N ASP A 103 -19.41 12.31 16.46
CA ASP A 103 -20.73 12.90 16.57
C ASP A 103 -21.39 12.84 15.18
N ALA A 104 -22.72 12.84 15.18
CA ALA A 104 -23.59 12.70 14.03
C ALA A 104 -23.81 14.03 13.31
N SER A 105 -24.50 13.95 12.16
CA SER A 105 -25.53 14.86 11.65
C SER A 105 -25.26 15.49 10.26
N GLU A 106 -25.81 14.87 9.22
CA GLU A 106 -26.55 15.54 8.12
C GLU A 106 -27.74 16.36 8.71
N PRO A 107 -28.50 17.28 8.02
CA PRO A 107 -28.79 17.31 6.56
C PRO A 107 -29.15 18.69 5.90
N SER A 108 -29.54 18.65 4.60
CA SER A 108 -30.52 19.50 3.86
C SER A 108 -30.13 20.95 3.47
N ASP A 109 -30.59 21.62 2.39
CA ASP A 109 -31.63 21.43 1.35
C ASP A 109 -31.45 22.45 0.19
N SER A 110 -32.16 22.22 -0.93
CA SER A 110 -32.70 23.18 -1.94
C SER A 110 -31.75 23.84 -2.98
N ARG A 111 -32.11 24.20 -4.23
CA ARG A 111 -33.24 23.97 -5.15
C ARG A 111 -32.96 24.77 -6.46
N PHE A 112 -33.17 24.14 -7.63
CA PHE A 112 -33.61 24.68 -8.96
C PHE A 112 -32.69 25.62 -9.79
N GLN A 113 -32.41 25.23 -11.04
CA GLN A 113 -33.09 25.79 -12.23
C GLN A 113 -32.84 24.96 -13.50
N ALA A 114 -33.89 24.85 -14.29
CA ALA A 114 -33.92 24.28 -15.63
C ALA A 114 -33.51 25.35 -16.63
N ASP A 115 -32.72 24.98 -17.64
CA ASP A 115 -32.61 25.76 -18.86
C ASP A 115 -32.62 24.87 -20.11
N ASP A 116 -33.38 25.39 -21.05
CA ASP A 116 -33.74 24.95 -22.38
C ASP A 116 -32.67 25.36 -23.39
N SER A 117 -32.27 24.45 -24.29
CA SER A 117 -32.11 24.77 -25.73
C SER A 117 -31.44 23.62 -26.51
N GLY A 118 -32.22 23.07 -27.43
CA GLY A 118 -31.86 22.87 -28.84
C GLY A 118 -30.62 22.03 -29.18
N SER A 119 -30.83 20.84 -29.77
CA SER A 119 -29.93 20.28 -30.79
C SER A 119 -30.65 19.19 -31.62
N GLN A 120 -30.33 19.18 -32.91
CA GLN A 120 -31.01 18.50 -34.03
C GLN A 120 -31.08 16.95 -33.91
N PRO A 121 -32.06 16.28 -34.57
CA PRO A 121 -32.15 14.82 -34.54
C PRO A 121 -31.05 14.21 -35.43
N ARG A 122 -29.97 13.74 -34.81
CA ARG A 122 -29.07 12.75 -35.43
C ARG A 122 -29.84 11.45 -35.58
N SER A 123 -29.75 10.82 -36.76
CA SER A 123 -30.44 9.57 -37.05
C SER A 123 -30.03 8.45 -36.08
N ASP A 124 -31.00 7.65 -35.64
CA ASP A 124 -30.89 6.61 -34.61
C ASP A 124 -29.73 5.61 -34.83
N GLU A 125 -29.31 5.40 -36.08
CA GLU A 125 -28.20 4.54 -36.46
C GLU A 125 -26.82 5.12 -36.12
N SER A 126 -26.64 6.44 -36.14
CA SER A 126 -25.38 7.09 -35.74
C SER A 126 -25.19 7.00 -34.23
N LEU A 127 -26.25 7.28 -33.47
CA LEU A 127 -26.25 7.18 -32.01
C LEU A 127 -25.99 5.74 -31.55
N LYS A 128 -26.59 4.76 -32.23
CA LYS A 128 -26.38 3.34 -31.95
C LYS A 128 -24.95 2.90 -32.25
N ARG A 129 -24.34 3.38 -33.35
CA ARG A 129 -22.93 3.12 -33.67
C ARG A 129 -21.97 3.75 -32.66
N GLU A 130 -22.18 5.03 -32.30
CA GLU A 130 -21.37 5.74 -31.29
C GLU A 130 -21.48 5.07 -29.91
N ALA A 131 -22.67 4.61 -29.51
CA ALA A 131 -22.87 3.88 -28.27
C ALA A 131 -22.18 2.49 -28.28
N LEU A 132 -22.23 1.77 -29.41
CA LEU A 132 -21.51 0.50 -29.58
C LEU A 132 -19.99 0.68 -29.54
N GLU A 133 -19.47 1.74 -30.16
CA GLU A 133 -18.04 2.06 -30.17
C GLU A 133 -17.55 2.49 -28.78
N SER A 134 -18.34 3.31 -28.08
CA SER A 134 -18.08 3.68 -26.68
C SER A 134 -18.10 2.46 -25.76
N ALA A 135 -19.09 1.57 -25.91
CA ALA A 135 -19.15 0.32 -25.13
C ALA A 135 -17.95 -0.59 -25.42
N ALA A 136 -17.54 -0.72 -26.69
CA ALA A 136 -16.36 -1.50 -27.06
C ALA A 136 -15.06 -0.91 -26.48
N ALA A 137 -14.91 0.43 -26.48
CA ALA A 137 -13.78 1.10 -25.87
C ALA A 137 -13.74 0.91 -24.34
N HIS A 138 -14.90 0.98 -23.67
CA HIS A 138 -15.02 0.69 -22.25
C HIS A 138 -14.67 -0.77 -21.92
N VAL A 139 -15.15 -1.73 -22.72
CA VAL A 139 -14.82 -3.15 -22.55
C VAL A 139 -13.32 -3.40 -22.75
N ALA A 140 -12.70 -2.79 -23.77
CA ALA A 140 -11.26 -2.92 -24.01
C ALA A 140 -10.41 -2.29 -22.89
N ALA A 141 -10.83 -1.14 -22.35
CA ALA A 141 -10.18 -0.52 -21.20
C ALA A 141 -10.31 -1.37 -19.94
N GLN A 142 -11.48 -2.01 -19.74
CA GLN A 142 -11.73 -2.92 -18.62
C GLN A 142 -10.91 -4.22 -18.76
N ASP A 143 -10.80 -4.78 -19.97
CA ASP A 143 -9.96 -5.95 -20.24
C ASP A 143 -8.47 -5.65 -20.00
N GLN A 144 -7.99 -4.48 -20.45
CA GLN A 144 -6.63 -4.04 -20.17
C GLN A 144 -6.35 -3.81 -18.67
N ALA A 145 -7.33 -3.30 -17.92
CA ALA A 145 -7.21 -3.13 -16.46
C ALA A 145 -7.10 -4.49 -15.75
N THR A 146 -7.98 -5.44 -16.08
CA THR A 146 -7.96 -6.79 -15.48
C THR A 146 -6.67 -7.56 -15.79
N LEU A 147 -6.13 -7.44 -17.01
CA LEU A 147 -4.84 -8.03 -17.38
C LEU A 147 -3.67 -7.40 -16.61
N ARG A 148 -3.70 -6.08 -16.37
CA ARG A 148 -2.69 -5.39 -15.55
C ARG A 148 -2.75 -5.85 -14.10
N GLU A 149 -3.95 -5.91 -13.51
CA GLU A 149 -4.17 -6.42 -12.15
C GLU A 149 -3.69 -7.86 -11.99
N SER A 150 -4.01 -8.74 -12.95
CA SER A 150 -3.57 -10.14 -12.96
C SER A 150 -2.04 -10.27 -13.01
N ARG A 151 -1.36 -9.46 -13.83
CA ARG A 151 0.10 -9.45 -13.90
C ARG A 151 0.74 -8.93 -12.62
N VAL A 152 0.15 -7.91 -11.98
CA VAL A 152 0.61 -7.39 -10.69
C VAL A 152 0.45 -8.45 -9.60
N HIS A 153 -0.70 -9.11 -9.52
CA HIS A 153 -0.93 -10.20 -8.58
C HIS A 153 0.03 -11.38 -8.79
N ALA A 154 0.30 -11.76 -10.04
CA ALA A 154 1.26 -12.80 -10.36
C ALA A 154 2.69 -12.40 -9.95
N ALA A 155 3.14 -11.19 -10.30
CA ALA A 155 4.46 -10.67 -9.93
C ALA A 155 4.61 -10.57 -8.41
N LEU A 156 3.57 -10.10 -7.70
CA LEU A 156 3.55 -10.02 -6.25
C LEU A 156 3.64 -11.41 -5.59
N LYS A 157 2.87 -12.40 -6.08
CA LYS A 157 2.95 -13.78 -5.58
C LYS A 157 4.34 -14.38 -5.80
N ILE A 158 4.94 -14.17 -6.98
CA ILE A 158 6.30 -14.64 -7.28
C ILE A 158 7.31 -13.97 -6.33
N GLY A 159 7.17 -12.65 -6.12
CA GLY A 159 8.00 -11.90 -5.17
C GLY A 159 7.90 -12.44 -3.74
N LEU A 160 6.68 -12.61 -3.22
CA LEU A 160 6.43 -13.13 -1.87
C LEU A 160 7.03 -14.54 -1.69
N LEU A 161 6.83 -15.42 -2.68
CA LEU A 161 7.41 -16.76 -2.67
C LEU A 161 8.94 -16.72 -2.66
N SER A 162 9.57 -15.84 -3.44
CA SER A 162 11.02 -15.70 -3.47
C SER A 162 11.59 -15.24 -2.12
N VAL A 163 10.94 -14.28 -1.46
CA VAL A 163 11.35 -13.79 -0.13
C VAL A 163 11.22 -14.89 0.92
N ALA A 164 10.12 -15.65 0.91
CA ALA A 164 9.92 -16.77 1.82
C ALA A 164 10.99 -17.87 1.64
N VAL A 165 11.36 -18.18 0.39
CA VAL A 165 12.43 -19.15 0.09
C VAL A 165 13.78 -18.65 0.62
N VAL A 166 14.13 -17.39 0.37
CA VAL A 166 15.39 -16.81 0.86
C VAL A 166 15.44 -16.82 2.39
N ALA A 167 14.34 -16.47 3.07
CA ALA A 167 14.25 -16.50 4.53
C ALA A 167 14.42 -17.93 5.09
N ALA A 168 13.79 -18.93 4.46
CA ALA A 168 13.94 -20.33 4.87
C ALA A 168 15.36 -20.86 4.68
N LEU A 169 16.02 -20.49 3.58
CA LEU A 169 17.42 -20.84 3.32
C LEU A 169 18.36 -20.16 4.33
N ALA A 170 18.14 -18.88 4.63
CA ALA A 170 18.93 -18.14 5.63
C ALA A 170 18.77 -18.74 7.04
N ALA A 171 17.54 -19.06 7.45
CA ALA A 171 17.27 -19.70 8.74
C ALA A 171 17.93 -21.08 8.85
N SER A 172 17.90 -21.87 7.76
CA SER A 172 18.57 -23.18 7.69
C SER A 172 20.08 -23.03 7.79
N HIS A 173 20.66 -22.03 7.13
CA HIS A 173 22.09 -21.76 7.17
C HIS A 173 22.56 -21.33 8.56
N ILE A 174 21.82 -20.43 9.23
CA ILE A 174 22.08 -20.00 10.61
C ILE A 174 22.02 -21.20 11.57
N LYS A 175 21.02 -22.07 11.43
CA LYS A 175 20.88 -23.27 12.27
C LYS A 175 22.01 -24.26 12.06
N CYS A 176 22.43 -24.50 10.82
CA CYS A 176 23.59 -25.34 10.49
C CYS A 176 24.91 -24.78 11.05
N GLN A 177 25.11 -23.46 10.98
CA GLN A 177 26.30 -22.82 11.57
C GLN A 177 26.32 -22.91 13.10
N HIS A 178 25.15 -22.77 13.74
CA HIS A 178 25.04 -22.88 15.19
C HIS A 178 25.33 -24.31 15.69
N VAL A 179 24.82 -25.34 14.99
CA VAL A 179 25.10 -26.76 15.31
C VAL A 179 26.58 -27.09 15.12
N ARG A 180 27.21 -26.65 14.02
CA ARG A 180 28.66 -26.84 13.78
C ARG A 180 29.51 -26.17 14.87
N SER A 181 29.19 -24.94 15.25
CA SER A 181 29.89 -24.21 16.31
C SER A 181 29.74 -24.87 17.69
N SER A 182 28.58 -25.49 17.96
CA SER A 182 28.32 -26.18 19.22
C SER A 182 29.03 -27.54 19.31
N CYS A 183 29.10 -28.28 18.20
CA CYS A 183 29.77 -29.58 18.14
C CYS A 183 31.31 -29.43 18.15
N GLY A 184 31.86 -28.37 17.54
CA GLY A 184 33.30 -28.07 17.59
C GLY A 184 33.80 -27.70 18.98
N ARG A 185 32.95 -27.14 19.84
CA ARG A 185 33.30 -26.73 21.22
C ARG A 185 33.33 -27.91 22.22
N LEU A 186 32.72 -29.04 21.88
CA LEU A 186 32.69 -30.26 22.72
C LEU A 186 33.86 -31.22 22.45
N ARG A 187 34.72 -30.91 21.46
CA ARG A 187 35.88 -31.73 21.06
C ARG A 187 37.24 -31.07 21.33
N GLY A 188 37.25 -29.88 21.95
CA GLY A 188 38.46 -29.13 22.31
C GLY A 188 38.79 -29.24 23.79
#